data_AF-A0A9D6IVG8-F1
#
_entry.id   AF-A0A9D6IVG8-F1
#
_cell.length_a   1.000
_cell.length_b   1.000
_cell.length_c   1.000
_cell.angle_alpha   90.00
_cell.angle_beta   90.00
_cell.angle_gamma   90.00
#
_symmetry.space_group_name_H-M   'P 1'
#
loop_
_entity.id
_entity.type
_entity.pdbx_description
1 polymer ?
#
loop_
_entity_poly.entity_id
_entity_poly.type
_entity_poly.pdbx_seq_one_letter_code
_entity_poly.pdbx_strand_id
1 'polypeptide(L)'
;MSAALLVADSGPLIALARLDLLDLPTRYFESVLVTSTVWEEVTRKPDVDEAPRLSAAAEAALIQVVADPETIPETLLRTTIDAGERGAIALGLELNAALLIDDRRARQVAIELGRPVVGTLGLLLRAREDRLLPALRPLIERLQATGYFMSNDLIVEILSSLGE
;
A
#
# COMPACT_ATOMS: atom_id res chain seq x y z
N MET A 1 -9.00 -12.07 -6.85
CA MET A 1 -7.96 -11.23 -7.48
C MET A 1 -7.16 -12.13 -8.41
N SER A 2 -6.97 -11.76 -9.67
CA SER A 2 -6.18 -12.56 -10.65
C SER A 2 -4.83 -11.92 -10.99
N ALA A 3 -4.45 -10.84 -10.30
CA ALA A 3 -3.19 -10.15 -10.54
C ALA A 3 -2.10 -10.80 -9.67
N ALA A 4 -1.03 -11.28 -10.32
CA ALA A 4 0.14 -11.85 -9.65
C ALA A 4 1.01 -10.77 -8.96
N LEU A 5 0.95 -9.54 -9.47
CA LEU A 5 1.79 -8.43 -9.04
C LEU A 5 0.99 -7.39 -8.24
N LEU A 6 1.64 -6.80 -7.24
CA LEU A 6 1.16 -5.66 -6.49
C LEU A 6 2.16 -4.51 -6.64
N VAL A 7 1.70 -3.33 -7.03
CA VAL A 7 2.50 -2.10 -6.97
C VAL A 7 2.03 -1.27 -5.78
N ALA A 8 2.93 -0.92 -4.87
CA ALA A 8 2.60 -0.23 -3.63
C ALA A 8 3.03 1.24 -3.63
N ASP A 9 2.16 2.08 -3.08
CA ASP A 9 2.41 3.49 -2.79
C ASP A 9 3.02 3.70 -1.39
N SER A 10 3.55 4.89 -1.12
CA SER A 10 4.27 5.27 0.10
C SER A 10 3.45 5.04 1.37
N GLY A 11 2.22 5.55 1.41
CA GLY A 11 1.37 5.53 2.60
C GLY A 11 1.16 4.13 3.18
N PRO A 12 0.66 3.17 2.37
CA PRO A 12 0.49 1.79 2.81
C PRO A 12 1.80 1.08 3.22
N LEU A 13 2.92 1.34 2.52
CA LEU A 13 4.22 0.76 2.89
C LEU A 13 4.66 1.22 4.28
N ILE A 14 4.51 2.52 4.57
CA ILE A 14 4.80 3.07 5.89
C ILE A 14 3.90 2.43 6.95
N ALA A 15 2.60 2.28 6.66
CA ALA A 15 1.67 1.65 7.59
C ALA A 15 2.05 0.19 7.91
N LEU A 16 2.37 -0.61 6.89
CA LEU A 16 2.81 -1.99 7.08
C LEU A 16 4.15 -2.07 7.82
N ALA A 17 5.08 -1.15 7.56
CA ALA A 17 6.34 -1.08 8.28
C ALA A 17 6.14 -0.77 9.78
N ARG A 18 5.26 0.16 10.13
CA ARG A 18 4.89 0.49 11.53
C ARG A 18 4.27 -0.68 12.28
N LEU A 19 3.63 -1.59 11.56
CA LEU A 19 2.98 -2.77 12.11
C LEU A 19 3.88 -4.00 12.15
N ASP A 20 5.07 -3.94 11.56
CA ASP A 20 5.95 -5.10 11.32
C ASP A 20 5.27 -6.16 10.43
N LEU A 21 4.49 -5.72 9.43
CA LEU A 21 3.67 -6.57 8.53
C LEU A 21 4.05 -6.39 7.04
N LEU A 22 5.30 -6.05 6.73
CA LEU A 22 5.76 -5.89 5.34
C LEU A 22 5.76 -7.21 4.55
N ASP A 23 5.73 -8.35 5.22
CA ASP A 23 5.61 -9.67 4.60
C ASP A 23 4.15 -10.00 4.22
N LEU A 24 3.16 -9.30 4.80
CA LEU A 24 1.74 -9.63 4.61
C LEU A 24 1.29 -9.64 3.14
N PRO A 25 1.66 -8.66 2.28
CA PRO A 25 1.25 -8.69 0.89
C PRO A 25 1.74 -9.93 0.13
N THR A 26 2.90 -10.49 0.50
CA THR A 26 3.47 -11.69 -0.14
C THR A 26 2.61 -12.95 0.06
N ARG A 27 1.63 -12.90 0.97
CA ARG A 27 0.64 -13.97 1.17
C ARG A 27 -0.41 -14.02 0.05
N TYR A 28 -0.56 -12.93 -0.70
CA TYR A 28 -1.62 -12.77 -1.71
C TYR A 28 -1.09 -12.47 -3.11
N PHE A 29 0.16 -12.03 -3.20
CA PHE A 29 0.80 -11.60 -4.44
C PHE A 29 2.17 -12.26 -4.56
N GLU A 30 2.56 -12.61 -5.78
CA GLU A 30 3.85 -13.24 -6.07
C GLU A 30 5.01 -12.25 -5.92
N SER A 31 4.76 -10.97 -6.17
CA SER A 31 5.76 -9.91 -6.01
C SER A 31 5.12 -8.59 -5.65
N VAL A 32 5.80 -7.86 -4.76
CA VAL A 32 5.46 -6.50 -4.36
C VAL A 32 6.50 -5.57 -4.95
N LEU A 33 6.05 -4.67 -5.81
CA LEU A 33 6.87 -3.73 -6.55
C LEU A 33 6.69 -2.33 -5.98
N VAL A 34 7.79 -1.58 -5.91
CA VAL A 34 7.80 -0.19 -5.46
C VAL A 34 8.66 0.59 -6.42
N THR A 35 8.17 1.73 -6.89
CA THR A 35 8.93 2.56 -7.82
C THR A 35 10.06 3.30 -7.11
N SER A 36 11.10 3.73 -7.83
CA SER A 36 12.22 4.48 -7.25
C SER A 36 11.77 5.76 -6.55
N THR A 37 10.79 6.48 -7.11
CA THR A 37 10.23 7.69 -6.49
C THR A 37 9.58 7.37 -5.14
N VAL A 38 8.75 6.33 -5.07
CA VAL A 38 8.10 5.90 -3.81
C VAL A 38 9.15 5.42 -2.82
N TRP A 39 10.13 4.62 -3.28
CA TRP A 39 11.20 4.11 -2.43
C TRP A 39 12.04 5.23 -1.80
N GLU A 40 12.40 6.24 -2.58
CA GLU A 40 13.12 7.41 -2.06
C GLU A 40 12.29 8.15 -1.01
N GLU A 41 10.98 8.30 -1.20
CA GLU A 41 10.14 8.98 -0.24
C GLU A 41 10.10 8.25 1.12
N VAL A 42 9.93 6.93 1.09
CA VAL A 42 9.80 6.12 2.32
C VAL A 42 11.14 5.87 3.02
N THR A 43 12.28 6.04 2.32
CA THR A 43 13.62 5.84 2.90
C THR A 43 14.37 7.13 3.22
N ARG A 44 14.06 8.27 2.59
CA ARG A 44 14.80 9.53 2.77
C ARG A 44 14.40 10.31 4.02
N LYS A 45 13.22 10.06 4.62
CA LYS A 45 12.80 10.72 5.86
C LYS A 45 13.64 10.16 7.02
N PRO A 46 14.62 10.91 7.59
CA PRO A 46 15.61 10.35 8.53
C PRO A 46 15.05 10.11 9.93
N ASP A 47 13.91 10.73 10.26
CA ASP A 47 13.32 10.75 11.61
C ASP A 47 12.17 9.75 11.78
N VAL A 48 12.11 8.70 10.94
CA VAL A 48 11.01 7.73 10.94
C VAL A 48 11.57 6.31 11.09
N ASP A 49 11.17 5.64 12.17
CA ASP A 49 11.63 4.31 12.63
C ASP A 49 11.45 3.16 11.60
N GLU A 50 10.82 3.44 10.45
CA GLU A 50 10.43 2.47 9.42
C GLU A 50 11.55 2.19 8.41
N ALA A 51 12.46 3.13 8.14
CA ALA A 51 13.48 2.97 7.09
C ALA A 51 14.36 1.71 7.26
N PRO A 52 14.82 1.33 8.48
CA PRO A 52 15.53 0.06 8.69
C PRO A 52 14.68 -1.17 8.35
N ARG A 53 13.38 -1.13 8.66
CA ARG A 53 12.45 -2.25 8.38
C ARG A 53 12.18 -2.40 6.89
N LEU A 54 12.00 -1.27 6.19
CA LEU A 54 11.86 -1.25 4.74
C LEU A 54 13.12 -1.79 4.05
N SER A 55 14.30 -1.33 4.48
CA SER A 55 15.58 -1.81 3.95
C SER A 55 15.74 -3.32 4.15
N ALA A 56 15.46 -3.83 5.35
CA ALA A 56 15.48 -5.27 5.63
C ALA A 56 14.46 -6.05 4.79
N ALA A 57 13.28 -5.50 4.53
CA ALA A 57 12.27 -6.12 3.68
C ALA A 57 12.72 -6.19 2.21
N ALA A 58 13.41 -5.17 1.71
CA ALA A 58 14.00 -5.20 0.37
C ALA A 58 15.14 -6.22 0.27
N GLU A 59 16.03 -6.28 1.26
CA GLU A 59 17.10 -7.30 1.34
C GLU A 59 16.54 -8.72 1.41
N ALA A 60 15.42 -8.91 2.10
CA ALA A 60 14.69 -10.17 2.19
C ALA A 60 13.81 -10.47 0.95
N ALA A 61 13.88 -9.65 -0.10
CA ALA A 61 13.08 -9.76 -1.33
C ALA A 61 11.54 -9.76 -1.11
N LEU A 62 11.07 -9.22 0.02
CA LEU A 62 9.64 -8.98 0.27
C LEU A 62 9.14 -7.81 -0.58
N ILE A 63 10.03 -6.87 -0.89
CA ILE A 63 9.78 -5.70 -1.73
C ILE A 63 10.85 -5.64 -2.80
N GLN A 64 10.44 -5.44 -4.05
CA GLN A 64 11.33 -5.22 -5.18
C GLN A 64 11.24 -3.75 -5.60
N VAL A 65 12.35 -3.04 -5.45
CA VAL A 65 12.47 -1.65 -5.93
C VAL A 65 12.77 -1.70 -7.43
N VAL A 66 11.92 -1.05 -8.23
CA VAL A 66 12.05 -0.98 -9.68
C VAL A 66 12.15 0.48 -10.13
N ALA A 67 12.68 0.70 -11.33
CA ALA A 67 12.71 2.03 -11.92
C ALA A 67 11.28 2.59 -12.08
N ASP A 68 11.15 3.92 -11.96
CA ASP A 68 9.92 4.60 -12.32
C ASP A 68 9.59 4.36 -13.82
N PRO A 69 8.30 4.30 -14.19
CA PRO A 69 7.91 4.16 -15.59
C PRO A 69 8.51 5.26 -16.47
N GLU A 70 9.07 4.89 -17.63
CA GLU A 70 9.67 5.86 -18.56
C GLU A 70 8.65 6.89 -19.08
N THR A 71 7.38 6.48 -19.17
CA THR A 71 6.30 7.33 -19.63
C THR A 71 5.11 7.28 -18.70
N ILE A 72 4.58 8.45 -18.35
CA ILE A 72 3.33 8.57 -17.60
C ILE A 72 2.18 8.83 -18.58
N PRO A 73 1.10 8.02 -18.56
CA PRO A 73 -0.10 8.27 -19.33
C PRO A 73 -0.63 9.70 -19.19
N GLU A 74 -1.06 10.32 -20.30
CA GLU A 74 -1.57 11.69 -20.29
C GLU A 74 -2.79 11.85 -19.36
N THR A 75 -3.62 10.82 -19.27
CA THR A 75 -4.75 10.76 -18.34
C THR A 75 -4.31 10.96 -16.90
N LEU A 76 -3.21 10.32 -16.50
CA LEU A 76 -2.61 10.48 -15.18
C LEU A 76 -2.02 11.89 -15.03
N LEU A 77 -1.34 12.45 -16.04
CA LEU A 77 -0.78 13.82 -15.98
C LEU A 77 -1.83 14.90 -15.67
N ARG A 78 -3.09 14.69 -16.07
CA ARG A 78 -4.20 15.63 -15.85
C ARG A 78 -4.84 15.55 -14.46
N THR A 79 -4.43 14.58 -13.63
CA THR A 79 -4.94 14.41 -12.26
C THR A 79 -4.13 15.20 -11.23
N THR A 80 -4.72 15.40 -10.05
CA THR A 80 -4.13 16.14 -8.92
C THR A 80 -3.48 15.23 -7.86
N ILE A 81 -3.23 13.97 -8.18
CA ILE A 81 -2.53 13.01 -7.30
C ILE A 81 -1.04 13.37 -7.24
N ASP A 82 -0.30 12.93 -6.24
CA ASP A 82 1.13 13.25 -6.15
C ASP A 82 1.99 12.44 -7.14
N ALA A 83 3.30 12.66 -7.12
CA ALA A 83 4.21 11.99 -8.05
C ALA A 83 4.41 10.50 -7.74
N GLY A 84 4.41 10.11 -6.47
CA GLY A 84 4.54 8.71 -6.03
C GLY A 84 3.32 7.90 -6.42
N GLU A 85 2.13 8.42 -6.11
CA GLU A 85 0.85 7.83 -6.49
C GLU A 85 0.76 7.65 -8.01
N ARG A 86 1.16 8.68 -8.76
CA ARG A 86 1.12 8.67 -10.22
C ARG A 86 2.08 7.65 -10.83
N GLY A 87 3.29 7.55 -10.30
CA GLY A 87 4.28 6.56 -10.71
C GLY A 87 3.80 5.14 -10.42
N ALA A 88 3.26 4.90 -9.22
CA ALA A 88 2.70 3.62 -8.82
C ALA A 88 1.55 3.17 -9.74
N ILE A 89 0.59 4.07 -10.02
CA ILE A 89 -0.53 3.76 -10.93
C ILE A 89 -0.03 3.53 -12.36
N ALA A 90 0.89 4.35 -12.86
CA ALA A 90 1.46 4.16 -14.18
C ALA A 90 2.14 2.79 -14.33
N LEU A 91 2.95 2.37 -13.35
CA LEU A 91 3.57 1.06 -13.33
C LEU A 91 2.52 -0.07 -13.23
N GLY A 92 1.48 0.12 -12.42
CA GLY A 92 0.39 -0.84 -12.31
C GLY A 92 -0.39 -1.03 -13.61
N LEU A 93 -0.52 0.02 -14.42
CA LEU A 93 -1.11 -0.07 -15.76
C LEU A 93 -0.20 -0.84 -16.72
N GLU A 94 1.09 -0.52 -16.74
CA GLU A 94 2.08 -1.17 -17.60
C GLU A 94 2.15 -2.67 -17.34
N LEU A 95 2.20 -3.07 -16.07
CA LEU A 95 2.37 -4.46 -15.65
C LEU A 95 1.05 -5.22 -15.44
N ASN A 96 -0.10 -4.58 -15.69
CA ASN A 96 -1.41 -5.14 -15.40
C ASN A 96 -1.55 -5.61 -13.92
N ALA A 97 -0.90 -4.88 -13.00
CA ALA A 97 -0.80 -5.23 -11.59
C ALA A 97 -1.99 -4.69 -10.77
N ALA A 98 -2.18 -5.25 -9.57
CA ALA A 98 -3.00 -4.62 -8.54
C ALA A 98 -2.22 -3.48 -7.88
N LEU A 99 -2.94 -2.56 -7.24
CA LEU A 99 -2.37 -1.39 -6.57
C LEU A 99 -2.67 -1.43 -5.08
N LEU A 100 -1.66 -1.14 -4.25
CA LEU A 100 -1.82 -0.90 -2.81
C LEU A 100 -1.77 0.62 -2.57
N ILE A 101 -2.94 1.24 -2.37
CA ILE A 101 -3.12 2.69 -2.25
C ILE A 101 -4.21 3.00 -1.23
N ASP A 102 -3.93 3.91 -0.30
CA ASP A 102 -4.90 4.38 0.70
C ASP A 102 -5.54 5.74 0.38
N ASP A 103 -4.87 6.59 -0.41
CA ASP A 103 -5.45 7.88 -0.80
C ASP A 103 -6.72 7.72 -1.65
N ARG A 104 -7.77 8.45 -1.27
CA ARG A 104 -9.09 8.32 -1.88
C ARG A 104 -9.09 8.73 -3.35
N ARG A 105 -8.36 9.78 -3.72
CA ARG A 105 -8.31 10.29 -5.10
C ARG A 105 -7.49 9.35 -5.98
N ALA A 106 -6.31 8.92 -5.52
CA ALA A 106 -5.47 7.98 -6.25
C ALA A 106 -6.18 6.63 -6.45
N ARG A 107 -6.89 6.12 -5.42
CA ARG A 107 -7.75 4.94 -5.54
C ARG A 107 -8.81 5.10 -6.63
N GLN A 108 -9.51 6.23 -6.64
CA GLN A 108 -10.56 6.50 -7.62
C GLN A 108 -9.99 6.50 -9.05
N VAL A 109 -8.88 7.20 -9.27
CA VAL A 109 -8.18 7.24 -10.57
C VAL A 109 -7.78 5.84 -11.03
N ALA A 110 -7.16 5.05 -10.15
CA ALA A 110 -6.75 3.69 -10.47
C ALA A 110 -7.93 2.78 -10.85
N ILE A 111 -9.06 2.89 -10.15
CA ILE A 111 -10.30 2.15 -10.45
C ILE A 111 -10.89 2.58 -11.79
N GLU A 112 -10.93 3.88 -12.08
CA GLU A 112 -11.40 4.41 -13.37
C GLU A 112 -10.55 3.93 -14.55
N LEU A 113 -9.25 3.72 -14.32
CA LEU A 113 -8.31 3.12 -15.28
C LEU A 113 -8.33 1.58 -15.26
N GLY A 114 -9.31 0.98 -14.58
CA GLY A 114 -9.58 -0.46 -14.60
C GLY A 114 -8.57 -1.30 -13.83
N ARG A 115 -7.84 -0.72 -12.88
CA ARG A 115 -6.89 -1.47 -12.02
C ARG A 115 -7.54 -1.90 -10.71
N PRO A 116 -7.31 -3.15 -10.27
CA PRO A 116 -7.69 -3.57 -8.92
C PRO A 116 -6.92 -2.76 -7.88
N VAL A 117 -7.61 -2.27 -6.86
CA VAL A 117 -6.99 -1.50 -5.78
C VAL A 117 -7.35 -2.09 -4.42
N VAL A 118 -6.36 -2.24 -3.56
CA VAL A 118 -6.49 -2.58 -2.15
C VAL A 118 -5.84 -1.47 -1.32
N GLY A 119 -6.36 -1.20 -0.13
CA GLY A 119 -5.73 -0.28 0.83
C GLY A 119 -5.19 -1.05 2.03
N THR A 120 -4.46 -0.40 2.93
CA THR A 120 -3.92 -1.02 4.15
C THR A 120 -5.03 -1.70 4.95
N LEU A 121 -6.13 -1.00 5.24
CA LEU A 121 -7.23 -1.57 6.00
C LEU A 121 -7.89 -2.76 5.30
N GLY A 122 -8.02 -2.71 3.97
CA GLY A 122 -8.57 -3.83 3.19
C GLY A 122 -7.65 -5.06 3.23
N LEU A 123 -6.33 -4.84 3.19
CA LEU A 123 -5.35 -5.92 3.30
C LEU A 123 -5.35 -6.55 4.71
N LEU A 124 -5.40 -5.71 5.75
CA LEU A 124 -5.47 -6.17 7.14
C LEU A 124 -6.78 -6.89 7.45
N LEU A 125 -7.92 -6.39 6.97
CA LEU A 125 -9.22 -7.04 7.08
C LEU A 125 -9.16 -8.44 6.46
N ARG A 126 -8.67 -8.55 5.22
CA ARG A 126 -8.53 -9.85 4.56
C ARG A 126 -7.65 -10.81 5.35
N ALA A 127 -6.51 -10.33 5.86
CA ALA A 127 -5.62 -11.12 6.70
C ALA A 127 -6.28 -11.57 8.01
N ARG A 128 -7.17 -10.75 8.57
CA ARG A 128 -7.97 -11.10 9.75
C ARG A 128 -9.00 -12.17 9.43
N GLU A 129 -9.70 -12.06 8.30
CA GLU A 129 -10.66 -13.06 7.80
C GLU A 129 -9.98 -14.40 7.51
N ASP A 130 -8.78 -14.36 6.93
CA ASP A 130 -7.93 -15.52 6.64
C ASP A 130 -7.21 -16.06 7.89
N ARG A 131 -7.51 -15.52 9.09
CA ARG A 131 -6.97 -15.92 10.40
C ARG A 131 -5.44 -15.82 10.52
N LEU A 132 -4.82 -14.97 9.71
CA LEU A 132 -3.39 -14.63 9.81
C LEU A 132 -3.14 -13.61 10.93
N LEU A 133 -4.16 -12.84 11.28
CA LEU A 133 -4.12 -11.85 12.36
C LEU A 133 -5.11 -12.24 13.47
N PRO A 134 -4.71 -12.16 14.74
CA PRO A 134 -5.59 -12.53 15.86
C PRO A 134 -6.70 -11.50 16.10
N ALA A 135 -6.41 -10.21 15.89
CA ALA A 135 -7.34 -9.10 16.04
C ALA A 135 -6.91 -7.93 15.14
N LEU A 136 -7.87 -7.14 14.68
CA LEU A 136 -7.63 -5.97 13.85
C LEU A 136 -7.59 -4.67 14.66
N ARG A 137 -8.44 -4.53 15.70
CA ARG A 137 -8.53 -3.34 16.56
C ARG A 137 -7.16 -2.87 17.08
N PRO A 138 -6.29 -3.73 17.66
CA PRO A 138 -4.99 -3.28 18.17
C PRO A 138 -4.06 -2.73 17.08
N LEU A 139 -4.18 -3.23 15.84
CA LEU A 139 -3.36 -2.76 14.72
C LEU A 139 -3.83 -1.38 14.24
N ILE A 140 -5.15 -1.17 14.18
CA ILE A 140 -5.73 0.14 13.86
C ILE A 140 -5.32 1.18 14.90
N GLU A 141 -5.43 0.85 16.20
CA GLU A 141 -5.04 1.75 17.29
C GLU A 141 -3.55 2.11 17.23
N ARG A 142 -2.67 1.14 16.95
CA ARG A 142 -1.24 1.39 16.72
C ARG A 142 -1.01 2.35 15.56
N LEU A 143 -1.68 2.17 14.43
CA LEU A 143 -1.55 3.08 13.29
C LEU A 143 -2.03 4.50 13.64
N GLN A 144 -3.19 4.64 14.30
CA GLN A 144 -3.70 5.93 14.73
C GLN A 144 -2.74 6.66 15.68
N ALA A 145 -2.09 5.94 16.60
CA ALA A 145 -1.11 6.50 17.52
C ALA A 145 0.13 7.09 16.81
N THR A 146 0.41 6.65 15.58
CA THR A 146 1.50 7.17 14.74
C THR A 146 1.08 8.33 13.83
N GLY A 147 -0.14 8.86 14.00
CA GLY A 147 -0.71 9.90 13.16
C GLY A 147 -1.14 9.42 11.77
N TYR A 148 -1.22 8.10 11.55
CA TYR A 148 -1.69 7.55 10.29
C TYR A 148 -3.20 7.80 10.15
N PHE A 149 -3.59 8.51 9.11
CA PHE A 149 -4.98 8.93 8.92
C PHE A 149 -5.82 7.81 8.30
N MET A 150 -6.95 7.51 8.94
CA MET A 150 -7.95 6.56 8.47
C MET A 150 -9.33 7.14 8.79
N SER A 151 -10.30 6.92 7.90
CA SER A 151 -11.68 7.36 8.15
C SER A 151 -12.26 6.62 9.35
N ASN A 152 -12.78 7.37 10.33
CA ASN A 152 -13.42 6.77 11.50
C ASN A 152 -14.63 5.91 11.12
N ASP A 153 -15.41 6.36 10.13
CA ASP A 153 -16.57 5.59 9.64
C ASP A 153 -16.13 4.23 9.08
N LEU A 154 -15.03 4.21 8.34
CA LEU A 154 -14.45 2.98 7.79
C LEU A 154 -13.93 2.05 8.89
N ILE A 155 -13.28 2.61 9.92
CA ILE A 155 -12.83 1.83 11.07
C ILE A 155 -14.01 1.17 11.79
N VAL A 156 -15.05 1.96 12.09
CA VAL A 156 -16.25 1.48 12.78
C VAL A 156 -16.95 0.38 11.97
N GLU A 157 -17.12 0.59 10.67
CA GLU A 157 -17.71 -0.38 9.75
C GLU A 157 -16.95 -1.71 9.78
N ILE A 158 -15.63 -1.65 9.60
CA ILE A 158 -14.76 -2.84 9.54
C ILE A 158 -14.77 -3.59 10.86
N LEU A 159 -14.57 -2.91 11.99
CA LEU A 159 -14.52 -3.57 13.30
C LEU A 159 -15.86 -4.20 13.68
N SER A 160 -16.96 -3.51 13.39
CA SER A 160 -18.31 -4.04 13.63
C SER A 160 -18.56 -5.31 12.82
N SER A 161 -18.08 -5.37 11.57
CA SER A 161 -18.23 -6.55 10.71
C SER A 161 -17.49 -7.80 11.24
N LEU A 162 -16.45 -7.58 12.04
CA LEU A 162 -15.64 -8.64 12.67
C LEU A 162 -16.10 -8.98 14.10
N GLY A 163 -17.06 -8.25 14.65
CA GLY A 163 -17.46 -8.35 16.04
C GLY A 163 -16.38 -7.89 17.03
N GLU A 164 -15.49 -6.99 16.60
CA GLU A 164 -14.42 -6.39 17.41
C GLU A 164 -14.77 -5.02 17.97
#